data_AF-A0A6A7GA91-F1
#
_entry.id   AF-A0A6A7GA91-F1
#
_cell.length_a   1.000
_cell.length_b   1.000
_cell.length_c   1.000
_cell.angle_alpha   90.00
_cell.angle_beta   90.00
_cell.angle_gamma   90.00
#
_symmetry.space_group_name_H-M   'P 1'
#
loop_
_entity.id
_entity.type
_entity.pdbx_description
1 polymer ?
#
loop_
_entity_poly.entity_id
_entity_poly.type
_entity_poly.pdbx_seq_one_letter_code
_entity_poly.pdbx_strand_id
1 'polypeptide(L)'
;MRSSNLTQVVKQICAIAGDVVTMEIADAVNFLVETCREIQKSQGVLDGEEDLPSETHQSSSGGSLVTSGGDDDVPQLKARIMDATSKLAAALASFLRMYSKAFRVDFFVPPVVDQTQEEMDSRTVRNKMSVKVRGLHRLSGSWRYDQYFVEAQLYHGSRCVGAAEPSDTAKPTVCLSCYSLVPFNARLDIDARVNILPLESRIVLTVFGLRQLPQSDHDAPRYMREEVGWAALQCYSFDRKLCQGSQLLTLWPIESDRRLGAAPHSSDHPHSHSCPLLCVELPEYPGDVLFPEIIPSAPRLLNFADLDVNTQQQLKDIVERDIFTFNRSSVEEREVLWEKRHYLHGEPHALAKVLLA
;
A
#
# COMPACT_ATOMS: atom_id res chain seq x y z
N MET A 1 -26.06 26.26 3.79
CA MET A 1 -24.64 26.12 3.39
C MET A 1 -24.65 25.30 2.10
N ARG A 2 -24.11 25.81 0.99
CA ARG A 2 -24.14 25.04 -0.28
C ARG A 2 -23.00 24.04 -0.27
N SER A 3 -23.33 22.75 -0.33
CA SER A 3 -22.37 21.63 -0.36
C SER A 3 -21.39 21.75 -1.54
N SER A 4 -21.80 22.38 -2.64
CA SER A 4 -20.97 22.64 -3.83
C SER A 4 -19.68 23.40 -3.53
N ASN A 5 -19.74 24.45 -2.69
CA ASN A 5 -18.56 25.23 -2.32
C ASN A 5 -17.54 24.40 -1.53
N LEU A 6 -18.01 23.55 -0.62
CA LEU A 6 -17.17 22.65 0.18
C LEU A 6 -16.51 21.59 -0.71
N THR A 7 -17.27 20.98 -1.60
CA THR A 7 -16.73 20.04 -2.59
C THR A 7 -15.64 20.70 -3.44
N GLN A 8 -15.84 21.95 -3.86
CA GLN A 8 -14.84 22.69 -4.63
C GLN A 8 -13.55 22.96 -3.83
N VAL A 9 -13.67 23.30 -2.54
CA VAL A 9 -12.50 23.46 -1.66
C VAL A 9 -11.73 22.15 -1.51
N VAL A 10 -12.43 21.02 -1.30
CA VAL A 10 -11.80 19.70 -1.21
C VAL A 10 -11.08 19.36 -2.51
N LYS A 11 -11.72 19.62 -3.67
CA LYS A 11 -11.09 19.44 -4.98
C LYS A 11 -9.82 20.26 -5.11
N GLN A 12 -9.81 21.52 -4.67
CA GLN A 12 -8.62 22.37 -4.72
C GLN A 12 -7.49 21.83 -3.84
N ILE A 13 -7.79 21.36 -2.62
CA ILE A 13 -6.79 20.73 -1.74
C ILE A 13 -6.18 19.50 -2.41
N CYS A 14 -7.02 18.64 -2.99
CA CYS A 14 -6.56 17.43 -3.67
C CYS A 14 -5.72 17.74 -4.91
N ALA A 15 -6.08 18.78 -5.68
CA ALA A 15 -5.31 19.25 -6.83
C ALA A 15 -3.92 19.76 -6.42
N ILE A 16 -3.82 20.52 -5.32
CA ILE A 16 -2.53 20.98 -4.77
C ILE A 16 -1.69 19.79 -4.30
N ALA A 17 -2.33 18.74 -3.76
CA ALA A 17 -1.69 17.46 -3.42
C ALA A 17 -1.46 16.54 -4.65
N GLY A 18 -1.39 17.12 -5.85
CA GLY A 18 -1.12 16.43 -7.11
C GLY A 18 -2.25 15.49 -7.53
N ASP A 19 -3.49 15.93 -7.50
CA ASP A 19 -4.65 15.19 -8.02
C ASP A 19 -4.89 13.81 -7.37
N VAL A 20 -4.63 13.69 -6.06
CA VAL A 20 -4.90 12.48 -5.29
C VAL A 20 -6.15 12.67 -4.44
N VAL A 21 -7.12 11.77 -4.63
CA VAL A 21 -8.33 11.67 -3.80
C VAL A 21 -8.40 10.25 -3.25
N THR A 22 -8.33 10.10 -1.93
CA THR A 22 -8.51 8.80 -1.28
C THR A 22 -10.00 8.45 -1.22
N MET A 23 -10.30 7.16 -1.05
CA MET A 23 -11.69 6.70 -0.91
C MET A 23 -12.36 7.32 0.33
N GLU A 24 -11.60 7.51 1.42
CA GLU A 24 -12.11 8.13 2.65
C GLU A 24 -12.55 9.58 2.42
N ILE A 25 -11.81 10.34 1.62
CA ILE A 25 -12.21 11.71 1.23
C ILE A 25 -13.48 11.65 0.38
N ALA A 26 -13.51 10.77 -0.62
CA ALA A 26 -14.65 10.61 -1.50
C ALA A 26 -15.94 10.28 -0.73
N ASP A 27 -15.86 9.30 0.17
CA ASP A 27 -16.97 8.85 1.00
C ASP A 27 -17.41 9.96 1.97
N ALA A 28 -16.47 10.67 2.58
CA ALA A 28 -16.79 11.79 3.48
C ALA A 28 -17.45 12.97 2.76
N VAL A 29 -17.02 13.29 1.54
CA VAL A 29 -17.66 14.31 0.70
C VAL A 29 -19.07 13.87 0.30
N ASN A 30 -19.24 12.63 -0.16
CA ASN A 30 -20.55 12.09 -0.53
C ASN A 30 -21.51 12.11 0.67
N PHE A 31 -21.05 11.66 1.84
CA PHE A 31 -21.83 11.69 3.08
C PHE A 31 -22.26 13.12 3.47
N LEU A 32 -21.36 14.11 3.30
CA LEU A 32 -21.68 15.51 3.55
C LEU A 32 -22.70 16.07 2.56
N VAL A 33 -22.55 15.76 1.27
CA VAL A 33 -23.47 16.19 0.21
C VAL A 33 -24.86 15.59 0.44
N GLU A 34 -24.94 14.29 0.71
CA GLU A 34 -26.20 13.59 1.06
C GLU A 34 -26.84 14.21 2.30
N THR A 35 -26.04 14.43 3.35
CA THR A 35 -26.52 15.09 4.56
C THR A 35 -27.12 16.44 4.19
N CYS A 36 -26.39 17.35 3.53
CA CYS A 36 -26.92 18.67 3.14
C CYS A 36 -28.23 18.58 2.32
N ARG A 37 -28.33 17.61 1.41
CA ARG A 37 -29.52 17.40 0.58
C ARG A 37 -30.74 16.99 1.41
N GLU A 38 -30.56 16.11 2.40
CA GLU A 38 -31.64 15.75 3.33
C GLU A 38 -32.15 16.97 4.09
N ILE A 39 -31.25 17.87 4.51
CA ILE A 39 -31.58 19.09 5.25
C ILE A 39 -32.36 20.08 4.38
N GLN A 40 -31.93 20.27 3.13
CA GLN A 40 -32.62 21.17 2.20
C GLN A 40 -34.04 20.69 1.93
N LYS A 41 -34.22 19.37 1.74
CA LYS A 41 -35.54 18.73 1.62
C LYS A 41 -36.40 18.94 2.87
N SER A 42 -35.84 18.77 4.07
CA SER A 42 -36.61 18.95 5.32
C SER A 42 -36.99 20.41 5.58
N GLN A 43 -36.25 21.37 5.03
CA GLN A 43 -36.54 22.81 5.12
C GLN A 43 -37.46 23.33 4.00
N GLY A 44 -37.97 22.44 3.12
CA GLY A 44 -38.82 22.83 2.00
C GLY A 44 -38.09 23.61 0.90
N VAL A 45 -36.75 23.60 0.90
CA VAL A 45 -35.94 24.20 -0.16
C VAL A 45 -35.84 23.19 -1.30
N LEU A 46 -36.61 23.42 -2.36
CA LEU A 46 -36.48 22.66 -3.61
C LEU A 46 -35.13 23.02 -4.27
N ASP A 47 -34.23 22.04 -4.41
CA ASP A 47 -33.00 22.21 -5.19
C ASP A 47 -33.36 22.55 -6.64
N GLY A 48 -33.01 23.75 -7.07
CA GLY A 48 -32.80 24.06 -8.48
C GLY A 48 -31.36 23.74 -8.84
N GLU A 49 -31.07 22.47 -9.15
CA GLU A 49 -29.93 22.04 -9.98
C GLU A 49 -30.12 20.56 -10.31
N GLU A 50 -30.79 20.31 -11.45
CA GLU A 50 -30.78 19.02 -12.14
C GLU A 50 -29.44 18.89 -12.87
N ASP A 51 -28.49 18.15 -12.30
CA ASP A 51 -27.34 17.62 -13.03
C ASP A 51 -27.62 16.15 -13.41
N LEU A 52 -28.56 15.93 -14.34
CA LEU A 52 -28.78 14.67 -15.08
C LEU A 52 -29.40 15.01 -16.45
N PRO A 53 -29.00 14.34 -17.55
CA PRO A 53 -29.39 14.75 -18.89
C PRO A 53 -30.84 14.36 -19.21
N SER A 54 -31.68 15.39 -19.35
CA SER A 54 -32.87 15.52 -20.21
C SER A 54 -33.44 14.25 -20.88
N GLU A 55 -34.63 13.83 -20.46
CA GLU A 55 -35.75 13.49 -21.37
C GLU A 55 -37.10 13.91 -20.77
N THR A 56 -37.88 14.59 -21.59
CA THR A 56 -39.17 15.25 -21.38
C THR A 56 -40.31 14.27 -21.09
N HIS A 57 -41.18 14.54 -20.10
CA HIS A 57 -42.64 14.77 -20.31
C HIS A 57 -43.44 14.89 -18.99
N GLN A 58 -44.23 15.97 -18.96
CA GLN A 58 -45.38 16.38 -18.14
C GLN A 58 -46.14 15.30 -17.33
N SER A 59 -46.44 15.60 -16.06
CA SER A 59 -47.82 15.89 -15.61
C SER A 59 -47.88 16.26 -14.11
N SER A 60 -48.78 17.20 -13.84
CA SER A 60 -49.15 17.77 -12.54
C SER A 60 -49.81 16.77 -11.59
N SER A 61 -49.47 16.80 -10.31
CA SER A 61 -50.37 16.39 -9.22
C SER A 61 -49.90 16.99 -7.90
N GLY A 62 -50.80 17.68 -7.20
CA GLY A 62 -50.51 18.40 -5.96
C GLY A 62 -50.17 17.46 -4.80
N GLY A 63 -49.09 17.80 -4.08
CA GLY A 63 -48.68 17.16 -2.85
C GLY A 63 -48.72 18.15 -1.69
N SER A 64 -49.62 17.87 -0.74
CA SER A 64 -49.86 18.60 0.51
C SER A 64 -48.57 18.89 1.29
N LEU A 65 -48.32 20.17 1.59
CA LEU A 65 -47.27 20.62 2.49
C LEU A 65 -47.71 20.36 3.94
N VAL A 66 -47.38 19.20 4.48
CA VAL A 66 -47.50 18.94 5.92
C VAL A 66 -46.24 19.49 6.59
N THR A 67 -46.34 20.72 7.10
CA THR A 67 -45.36 21.29 8.03
C THR A 67 -45.57 20.68 9.41
N SER A 68 -44.89 19.56 9.68
CA SER A 68 -44.72 19.03 11.04
C SER A 68 -43.23 19.03 11.37
N GLY A 69 -42.64 20.23 11.47
CA GLY A 69 -41.27 20.41 11.98
C GLY A 69 -41.36 20.80 13.45
N GLY A 70 -41.10 19.85 14.34
CA GLY A 70 -41.00 20.13 15.77
C GLY A 70 -39.65 20.77 16.08
N ASP A 71 -39.61 21.59 17.14
CA ASP A 71 -38.39 22.24 17.67
C ASP A 71 -37.27 21.22 18.03
N ASP A 72 -37.62 19.94 18.16
CA ASP A 72 -36.73 18.79 18.42
C ASP A 72 -35.90 18.33 17.19
N ASP A 73 -36.20 18.78 15.97
CA ASP A 73 -35.49 18.38 14.74
C ASP A 73 -34.20 19.19 14.49
N VAL A 74 -34.16 20.45 14.96
CA VAL A 74 -33.02 21.37 14.73
C VAL A 74 -31.73 20.90 15.42
N PRO A 75 -31.75 20.40 16.68
CA PRO A 75 -30.56 19.86 17.34
C PRO A 75 -30.00 18.62 16.63
N GLN A 76 -30.86 17.72 16.15
CA GLN A 76 -30.46 16.51 15.44
C GLN A 76 -29.81 16.83 14.10
N LEU A 77 -30.39 17.80 13.38
CA LEU A 77 -29.88 18.31 12.12
C LEU A 77 -28.46 18.90 12.25
N LYS A 78 -28.27 19.72 13.30
CA LYS A 78 -26.96 20.29 13.63
C LYS A 78 -25.95 19.21 13.95
N ALA A 79 -26.33 18.20 14.74
CA ALA A 79 -25.47 17.08 15.08
C ALA A 79 -25.01 16.30 13.83
N ARG A 80 -25.91 16.04 12.87
CA ARG A 80 -25.56 15.38 11.60
C ARG A 80 -24.58 16.17 10.75
N ILE A 81 -24.78 17.49 10.59
CA ILE A 81 -23.80 18.33 9.87
C ILE A 81 -22.44 18.31 10.57
N MET A 82 -22.44 18.42 11.90
CA MET A 82 -21.20 18.38 12.68
C MET A 82 -20.47 17.05 12.50
N ASP A 83 -21.19 15.93 12.52
CA ASP A 83 -20.62 14.60 12.25
C ASP A 83 -20.04 14.50 10.83
N ALA A 84 -20.80 14.90 9.81
CA ALA A 84 -20.34 14.88 8.42
C ALA A 84 -19.09 15.76 8.20
N THR A 85 -19.08 16.96 8.79
CA THR A 85 -17.94 17.88 8.72
C THR A 85 -16.73 17.33 9.47
N SER A 86 -16.95 16.70 10.63
CA SER A 86 -15.90 16.07 11.43
C SER A 86 -15.24 14.91 10.68
N LYS A 87 -16.05 14.05 10.04
CA LYS A 87 -15.56 12.95 9.19
C LYS A 87 -14.73 13.46 8.02
N LEU A 88 -15.18 14.51 7.34
CA LEU A 88 -14.42 15.14 6.26
C LEU A 88 -13.10 15.73 6.75
N ALA A 89 -13.12 16.45 7.88
CA ALA A 89 -11.91 17.02 8.47
C ALA A 89 -10.91 15.93 8.88
N ALA A 90 -11.39 14.81 9.46
CA ALA A 90 -10.56 13.67 9.82
C ALA A 90 -9.96 12.98 8.58
N ALA A 91 -10.74 12.78 7.52
CA ALA A 91 -10.27 12.20 6.26
C ALA A 91 -9.19 13.08 5.61
N LEU A 92 -9.40 14.41 5.55
CA LEU A 92 -8.43 15.36 5.03
C LEU A 92 -7.15 15.39 5.89
N ALA A 93 -7.27 15.41 7.22
CA ALA A 93 -6.11 15.41 8.10
C ALA A 93 -5.28 14.13 7.96
N SER A 94 -5.95 12.97 7.85
CA SER A 94 -5.29 11.68 7.59
C SER A 94 -4.57 11.68 6.25
N PHE A 95 -5.25 12.14 5.19
CA PHE A 95 -4.66 12.26 3.86
C PHE A 95 -3.45 13.20 3.83
N LEU A 96 -3.55 14.40 4.40
CA LEU A 96 -2.44 15.36 4.40
C LEU A 96 -1.24 14.83 5.21
N ARG A 97 -1.48 14.09 6.29
CA ARG A 97 -0.43 13.42 7.06
C ARG A 97 0.23 12.29 6.25
N MET A 98 -0.56 11.51 5.52
CA MET A 98 -0.04 10.48 4.62
C MET A 98 0.79 11.10 3.49
N TYR A 99 0.30 12.20 2.93
CA TYR A 99 0.98 12.94 1.85
C TYR A 99 2.28 13.58 2.33
N SER A 100 2.31 14.19 3.52
CA SER A 100 3.53 14.79 4.07
C SER A 100 4.59 13.76 4.47
N LYS A 101 4.19 12.52 4.77
CA LYS A 101 5.14 11.40 4.95
C LYS A 101 5.78 10.98 3.62
N ALA A 102 5.02 10.97 2.53
CA ALA A 102 5.50 10.49 1.23
C ALA A 102 6.25 11.56 0.41
N PHE A 103 5.86 12.83 0.54
CA PHE A 103 6.36 13.92 -0.29
C PHE A 103 6.94 15.05 0.55
N ARG A 104 7.92 15.76 -0.02
CA ARG A 104 8.43 16.99 0.58
C ARG A 104 7.36 18.07 0.45
N VAL A 105 6.94 18.62 1.58
CA VAL A 105 5.88 19.63 1.66
C VAL A 105 6.36 20.83 2.47
N ASP A 106 5.73 21.97 2.23
CA ASP A 106 5.97 23.25 2.92
C ASP A 106 4.94 23.53 4.04
N PHE A 107 4.07 22.57 4.34
CA PHE A 107 3.09 22.63 5.41
C PHE A 107 3.35 21.58 6.50
N PHE A 108 2.82 21.84 7.68
CA PHE A 108 2.85 20.91 8.81
C PHE A 108 1.44 20.48 9.19
N VAL A 109 1.23 19.18 9.32
CA VAL A 109 -0.02 18.62 9.85
C VAL A 109 0.24 18.23 11.29
N PRO A 110 -0.43 18.83 12.28
CA PRO A 110 -0.28 18.45 13.67
C PRO A 110 -0.49 16.94 13.85
N PRO A 111 0.35 16.27 14.65
CA PRO A 111 0.05 14.91 15.07
C PRO A 111 -1.30 14.94 15.79
N VAL A 112 -2.15 13.93 15.52
CA VAL A 112 -3.19 13.62 16.51
C VAL A 112 -2.41 13.27 17.78
N VAL A 113 -2.84 13.74 18.95
CA VAL A 113 -2.15 13.45 20.21
C VAL A 113 -2.06 11.93 20.37
N ASP A 114 -0.96 11.35 19.92
CA ASP A 114 -0.68 9.94 20.13
C ASP A 114 -0.36 9.82 21.61
N GLN A 115 -1.28 9.19 22.32
CA GLN A 115 -0.98 8.61 23.62
C GLN A 115 0.34 7.87 23.46
N THR A 116 1.33 8.10 24.34
CA THR A 116 2.61 7.38 24.38
C THR A 116 2.36 5.91 24.10
N GLN A 117 2.57 5.49 22.86
CA GLN A 117 2.30 4.14 22.42
C GLN A 117 3.40 3.27 23.02
N GLU A 118 3.00 2.22 23.73
CA GLU A 118 3.96 1.31 24.34
C GLU A 118 4.72 0.60 23.22
N GLU A 119 6.05 0.62 23.31
CA GLU A 119 6.91 -0.07 22.33
C GLU A 119 6.71 -1.58 22.42
N MET A 120 6.61 -2.24 21.28
CA MET A 120 6.38 -3.68 21.18
C MET A 120 7.57 -4.37 20.51
N ASP A 121 8.05 -5.47 21.08
CA ASP A 121 9.10 -6.27 20.45
C ASP A 121 8.52 -7.08 19.27
N SER A 122 9.07 -6.90 18.07
CA SER A 122 8.60 -7.58 16.86
C SER A 122 8.59 -9.10 16.98
N ARG A 123 9.45 -9.69 17.81
CA ARG A 123 9.49 -11.15 18.08
C ARG A 123 8.21 -11.68 18.72
N THR A 124 7.44 -10.81 19.39
CA THR A 124 6.17 -11.17 20.04
C THR A 124 4.98 -11.13 19.07
N VAL A 125 5.13 -10.43 17.94
CA VAL A 125 4.07 -10.23 16.96
C VAL A 125 3.99 -11.42 16.00
N ARG A 126 3.01 -12.31 16.22
CA ARG A 126 2.85 -13.55 15.43
C ARG A 126 1.96 -13.39 14.20
N ASN A 127 1.40 -12.21 13.98
CA ASN A 127 0.54 -11.91 12.84
C ASN A 127 1.31 -12.11 11.52
N LYS A 128 0.58 -12.55 10.48
CA LYS A 128 1.10 -12.55 9.11
C LYS A 128 1.28 -11.11 8.65
N MET A 129 2.33 -10.89 7.87
CA MET A 129 2.51 -9.64 7.15
C MET A 129 1.43 -9.55 6.07
N SER A 130 0.83 -8.40 5.91
CA SER A 130 -0.11 -8.16 4.83
C SER A 130 -0.02 -6.71 4.38
N VAL A 131 -0.49 -6.45 3.18
CA VAL A 131 -0.62 -5.09 2.65
C VAL A 131 -2.00 -4.96 2.02
N LYS A 132 -2.75 -3.95 2.44
CA LYS A 132 -4.03 -3.63 1.84
C LYS A 132 -3.82 -2.59 0.76
N VAL A 133 -4.05 -2.95 -0.50
CA VAL A 133 -3.97 -2.04 -1.63
C VAL A 133 -5.30 -1.28 -1.71
N ARG A 134 -5.26 0.04 -1.43
CA ARG A 134 -6.46 0.88 -1.43
C ARG A 134 -6.83 1.29 -2.86
N GLY A 135 -5.88 1.83 -3.59
CA GLY A 135 -6.11 2.24 -4.97
C GLY A 135 -4.85 2.72 -5.69
N LEU A 136 -4.98 2.79 -7.01
CA LEU A 136 -3.98 3.37 -7.92
C LEU A 136 -4.51 4.70 -8.46
N HIS A 137 -3.74 5.75 -8.26
CA HIS A 137 -4.06 7.13 -8.63
C HIS A 137 -3.11 7.64 -9.71
N ARG A 138 -3.43 8.78 -10.33
CA ARG A 138 -2.61 9.44 -11.36
C ARG A 138 -2.23 8.51 -12.50
N LEU A 139 -3.22 7.76 -13.01
CA LEU A 139 -3.02 6.87 -14.15
C LEU A 139 -2.37 7.63 -15.31
N SER A 140 -1.36 7.03 -15.95
CA SER A 140 -0.74 7.65 -17.12
C SER A 140 -1.76 7.78 -18.25
N GLY A 141 -1.80 8.95 -18.90
CA GLY A 141 -2.66 9.15 -20.08
C GLY A 141 -2.31 8.26 -21.29
N SER A 142 -1.12 7.65 -21.28
CA SER A 142 -0.72 6.65 -22.28
C SER A 142 -1.28 5.25 -22.03
N TRP A 143 -1.77 4.96 -20.83
CA TRP A 143 -2.26 3.64 -20.46
C TRP A 143 -3.64 3.37 -21.06
N ARG A 144 -3.76 2.24 -21.76
CA ARG A 144 -4.99 1.81 -22.45
C ARG A 144 -5.37 0.40 -22.00
N TYR A 145 -5.55 0.25 -20.69
CA TYR A 145 -5.95 -1.01 -20.05
C TYR A 145 -7.39 -0.92 -19.53
N ASP A 146 -8.13 -2.02 -19.68
CA ASP A 146 -9.52 -2.15 -19.26
C ASP A 146 -9.62 -2.43 -17.75
N GLN A 147 -8.64 -3.18 -17.23
CA GLN A 147 -8.54 -3.61 -15.86
C GLN A 147 -7.09 -3.58 -15.38
N TYR A 148 -6.91 -3.58 -14.07
CA TYR A 148 -5.62 -3.67 -13.42
C TYR A 148 -5.67 -4.67 -12.28
N PHE A 149 -4.53 -5.17 -11.84
CA PHE A 149 -4.36 -5.87 -10.56
C PHE A 149 -2.96 -5.61 -10.02
N VAL A 150 -2.74 -5.92 -8.74
CA VAL A 150 -1.45 -5.72 -8.06
C VAL A 150 -0.98 -7.02 -7.47
N GLU A 151 0.30 -7.34 -7.63
CA GLU A 151 0.96 -8.44 -6.91
C GLU A 151 1.86 -7.88 -5.83
N ALA A 152 1.78 -8.41 -4.61
CA ALA A 152 2.71 -8.11 -3.52
C ALA A 152 3.66 -9.28 -3.29
N GLN A 153 4.95 -9.00 -3.11
CA GLN A 153 5.95 -10.01 -2.82
C GLN A 153 7.00 -9.49 -1.85
N LEU A 154 7.43 -10.33 -0.91
CA LEU A 154 8.47 -9.99 0.05
C LEU A 154 9.85 -10.26 -0.56
N TYR A 155 10.80 -9.37 -0.29
CA TYR A 155 12.19 -9.49 -0.69
C TYR A 155 13.11 -9.31 0.51
N HIS A 156 14.22 -10.04 0.50
CA HIS A 156 15.38 -9.80 1.36
C HIS A 156 16.61 -9.68 0.46
N GLY A 157 17.14 -8.47 0.34
CA GLY A 157 18.06 -8.11 -0.73
C GLY A 157 17.41 -8.31 -2.11
N SER A 158 18.06 -9.12 -2.96
CA SER A 158 17.58 -9.48 -4.30
C SER A 158 16.80 -10.80 -4.35
N ARG A 159 16.68 -11.52 -3.23
CA ARG A 159 15.94 -12.80 -3.16
C ARG A 159 14.49 -12.55 -2.77
N CYS A 160 13.56 -13.18 -3.49
CA CYS A 160 12.17 -13.27 -3.10
C CYS A 160 12.03 -14.21 -1.89
N VAL A 161 11.17 -13.82 -0.95
CA VAL A 161 10.75 -14.64 0.20
C VAL A 161 9.28 -14.97 -0.01
N GLY A 162 8.97 -16.24 -0.27
CA GLY A 162 7.60 -16.69 -0.57
C GLY A 162 7.13 -16.37 -2.00
N ALA A 163 5.88 -16.75 -2.27
CA ALA A 163 5.21 -16.49 -3.54
C ALA A 163 4.75 -15.03 -3.64
N ALA A 164 4.47 -14.60 -4.86
CA ALA A 164 3.79 -13.33 -5.09
C ALA A 164 2.27 -13.52 -4.89
N GLU A 165 1.64 -12.60 -4.17
CA GLU A 165 0.23 -12.63 -3.81
C GLU A 165 -0.54 -11.62 -4.67
N PRO A 166 -1.41 -12.06 -5.60
CA PRO A 166 -2.17 -11.19 -6.48
C PRO A 166 -3.45 -10.65 -5.84
N SER A 167 -3.84 -9.44 -6.19
CA SER A 167 -5.19 -8.91 -5.95
C SER A 167 -6.18 -9.41 -6.99
N ASP A 168 -7.47 -9.27 -6.68
CA ASP A 168 -8.51 -9.28 -7.72
C ASP A 168 -8.30 -8.13 -8.71
N THR A 169 -8.84 -8.30 -9.92
CA THR A 169 -8.81 -7.26 -10.95
C THR A 169 -9.81 -6.16 -10.65
N ALA A 170 -9.43 -4.90 -10.89
CA ALA A 170 -10.29 -3.73 -10.73
C ALA A 170 -10.27 -2.83 -11.98
N LYS A 171 -11.38 -2.15 -12.24
CA LYS A 171 -11.54 -1.23 -13.39
C LYS A 171 -11.24 0.22 -12.98
N PRO A 172 -10.70 1.06 -13.88
CA PRO A 172 -10.69 2.50 -13.68
C PRO A 172 -12.09 3.05 -13.44
N THR A 173 -12.20 3.97 -12.50
CA THR A 173 -13.41 4.73 -12.18
C THR A 173 -13.06 6.21 -12.04
N VAL A 174 -14.08 7.05 -12.01
CA VAL A 174 -13.97 8.49 -11.78
C VAL A 174 -14.57 8.82 -10.42
N CYS A 175 -13.77 9.48 -9.60
CA CYS A 175 -14.12 9.95 -8.28
C CYS A 175 -14.27 11.48 -8.27
N LEU A 176 -15.24 11.99 -7.48
CA LEU A 176 -15.58 13.41 -7.39
C LEU A 176 -15.74 14.10 -8.77
N SER A 177 -16.20 13.33 -9.77
CA SER A 177 -16.43 13.74 -11.16
C SER A 177 -15.20 14.14 -11.98
N CYS A 178 -13.98 14.07 -11.43
CA CYS A 178 -12.77 14.53 -12.14
C CYS A 178 -11.49 13.74 -11.86
N TYR A 179 -11.45 12.86 -10.86
CA TYR A 179 -10.24 12.12 -10.51
C TYR A 179 -10.33 10.67 -10.93
N SER A 180 -9.48 10.24 -11.86
CA SER A 180 -9.41 8.84 -12.26
C SER A 180 -8.59 8.01 -11.28
N LEU A 181 -9.14 6.90 -10.81
CA LEU A 181 -8.44 5.96 -9.94
C LEU A 181 -8.91 4.52 -10.19
N VAL A 182 -8.11 3.55 -9.77
CA VAL A 182 -8.49 2.12 -9.75
C VAL A 182 -8.64 1.66 -8.29
N PRO A 183 -9.85 1.34 -7.80
CA PRO A 183 -10.09 0.97 -6.42
C PRO A 183 -9.95 -0.54 -6.26
N PHE A 184 -8.80 -0.99 -5.74
CA PHE A 184 -8.60 -2.42 -5.46
C PHE A 184 -9.32 -2.83 -4.18
N ASN A 185 -9.11 -2.06 -3.10
CA ASN A 185 -9.57 -2.37 -1.73
C ASN A 185 -9.33 -3.84 -1.31
N ALA A 186 -8.20 -4.41 -1.72
CA ALA A 186 -7.85 -5.81 -1.53
C ALA A 186 -6.72 -5.96 -0.50
N ARG A 187 -6.84 -6.93 0.42
CA ARG A 187 -5.76 -7.30 1.35
C ARG A 187 -4.96 -8.45 0.74
N LEU A 188 -3.65 -8.28 0.65
CA LEU A 188 -2.70 -9.27 0.16
C LEU A 188 -1.92 -9.82 1.36
N ASP A 189 -2.15 -11.09 1.68
CA ASP A 189 -1.55 -11.77 2.83
C ASP A 189 -0.24 -12.43 2.42
N ILE A 190 0.88 -11.78 2.75
CA ILE A 190 2.22 -12.25 2.40
C ILE A 190 2.57 -13.44 3.28
N ASP A 191 3.19 -14.46 2.70
CA ASP A 191 3.61 -15.67 3.43
C ASP A 191 4.88 -15.45 4.28
N ALA A 192 4.76 -14.53 5.23
CA ALA A 192 5.75 -14.23 6.26
C ALA A 192 5.05 -13.72 7.51
N ARG A 193 5.64 -13.95 8.69
CA ARG A 193 5.15 -13.38 9.95
C ARG A 193 6.08 -12.28 10.43
N VAL A 194 5.53 -11.28 11.12
CA VAL A 194 6.30 -10.13 11.60
C VAL A 194 7.51 -10.56 12.45
N ASN A 195 7.32 -11.52 13.36
CA ASN A 195 8.37 -12.03 14.23
C ASN A 195 9.54 -12.77 13.56
N ILE A 196 9.44 -13.08 12.27
CA ILE A 196 10.52 -13.70 11.49
C ILE A 196 10.96 -12.83 10.31
N LEU A 197 10.43 -11.60 10.19
CA LEU A 197 10.83 -10.69 9.14
C LEU A 197 12.28 -10.25 9.36
N PRO A 198 13.17 -10.43 8.37
CA PRO A 198 14.49 -9.81 8.40
C PRO A 198 14.38 -8.29 8.49
N LEU A 199 15.36 -7.64 9.12
CA LEU A 199 15.42 -6.19 9.24
C LEU A 199 15.40 -5.50 7.87
N GLU A 200 16.20 -6.01 6.93
CA GLU A 200 16.31 -5.48 5.56
C GLU A 200 15.23 -6.03 4.61
N SER A 201 14.08 -6.46 5.15
CA SER A 201 12.98 -6.95 4.34
C SER A 201 12.17 -5.80 3.73
N ARG A 202 11.71 -6.02 2.50
CA ARG A 202 10.91 -5.04 1.76
C ARG A 202 9.78 -5.72 1.02
N ILE A 203 8.63 -5.04 0.95
CA ILE A 203 7.48 -5.47 0.17
C ILE A 203 7.58 -4.76 -1.18
N VAL A 204 7.57 -5.53 -2.27
CA VAL A 204 7.54 -5.01 -3.63
C VAL A 204 6.15 -5.26 -4.19
N LEU A 205 5.50 -4.19 -4.65
CA LEU A 205 4.19 -4.21 -5.27
C LEU A 205 4.35 -3.98 -6.77
N THR A 206 3.93 -4.94 -7.60
CA THR A 206 3.98 -4.82 -9.06
C THR A 206 2.56 -4.63 -9.58
N VAL A 207 2.36 -3.58 -10.37
CA VAL A 207 1.06 -3.26 -10.96
C VAL A 207 1.02 -3.82 -12.38
N PHE A 208 -0.08 -4.48 -12.71
CA PHE A 208 -0.34 -5.04 -14.02
C PHE A 208 -1.54 -4.37 -14.66
N GLY A 209 -1.41 -4.08 -15.95
CA GLY A 209 -2.50 -3.68 -16.84
C GLY A 209 -3.01 -4.88 -17.62
N LEU A 210 -4.33 -4.96 -17.76
CA LEU A 210 -5.04 -5.95 -18.56
C LEU A 210 -5.75 -5.26 -19.71
N ARG A 211 -5.42 -5.64 -20.94
CA ARG A 211 -6.09 -5.16 -22.16
C ARG A 211 -6.83 -6.31 -22.84
N GLN A 212 -8.13 -6.15 -23.02
CA GLN A 212 -8.95 -7.11 -23.72
C GLN A 212 -8.58 -7.12 -25.20
N LEU A 213 -8.31 -8.31 -25.73
CA LEU A 213 -8.00 -8.49 -27.15
C LEU A 213 -9.30 -8.51 -27.97
N PRO A 214 -9.27 -8.04 -29.24
CA PRO A 214 -10.41 -8.12 -30.13
C PRO A 214 -10.92 -9.56 -30.24
N GLN A 215 -12.23 -9.73 -30.10
CA GLN A 215 -12.89 -11.04 -30.00
C GLN A 215 -13.50 -11.44 -31.35
N SER A 216 -13.50 -12.73 -31.66
CA SER A 216 -14.40 -13.36 -32.62
C SER A 216 -15.59 -13.97 -31.88
N ASP A 217 -16.81 -13.88 -32.44
CA ASP A 217 -18.14 -14.07 -31.79
C ASP A 217 -18.38 -15.30 -30.89
N HIS A 218 -17.44 -16.25 -30.78
CA HIS A 218 -17.61 -17.52 -30.05
C HIS A 218 -16.52 -17.87 -29.03
N ASP A 219 -15.50 -17.02 -28.83
CA ASP A 219 -14.37 -17.37 -27.96
C ASP A 219 -14.45 -16.64 -26.60
N ALA A 220 -13.91 -17.21 -25.53
CA ALA A 220 -13.85 -16.52 -24.23
C ALA A 220 -12.98 -15.25 -24.31
N PRO A 221 -13.28 -14.18 -23.53
CA PRO A 221 -12.50 -12.95 -23.58
C PRO A 221 -11.04 -13.22 -23.19
N ARG A 222 -10.12 -12.89 -24.10
CA ARG A 222 -8.68 -13.02 -23.89
C ARG A 222 -8.10 -11.66 -23.48
N TYR A 223 -7.23 -11.67 -22.48
CA TYR A 223 -6.55 -10.48 -22.01
C TYR A 223 -5.05 -10.58 -22.28
N MET A 224 -4.47 -9.47 -22.75
CA MET A 224 -3.04 -9.23 -22.71
C MET A 224 -2.69 -8.64 -21.34
N ARG A 225 -1.78 -9.30 -20.62
CA ARG A 225 -1.22 -8.85 -19.34
C ARG A 225 0.11 -8.13 -19.59
N GLU A 226 0.27 -6.97 -18.99
CA GLU A 226 1.49 -6.16 -19.08
C GLU A 226 1.88 -5.63 -17.69
N GLU A 227 3.17 -5.69 -17.34
CA GLU A 227 3.69 -4.99 -16.16
C GLU A 227 3.76 -3.50 -16.48
N VAL A 228 3.07 -2.67 -15.71
CA VAL A 228 3.01 -1.21 -15.97
C VAL A 228 3.93 -0.40 -15.08
N GLY A 229 4.36 -0.98 -13.96
CA GLY A 229 5.29 -0.37 -13.02
C GLY A 229 5.28 -1.08 -11.68
N TRP A 230 6.14 -0.63 -10.78
CA TRP A 230 6.29 -1.22 -9.47
C TRP A 230 6.54 -0.17 -8.40
N ALA A 231 6.22 -0.50 -7.16
CA ALA A 231 6.54 0.28 -5.98
C ALA A 231 7.17 -0.65 -4.94
N ALA A 232 7.92 -0.09 -3.99
CA ALA A 232 8.44 -0.87 -2.88
C ALA A 232 8.32 -0.11 -1.58
N LEU A 233 8.26 -0.86 -0.48
CA LEU A 233 8.19 -0.35 0.87
C LEU A 233 9.16 -1.14 1.75
N GLN A 234 9.99 -0.45 2.51
CA GLN A 234 10.83 -1.07 3.52
C GLN A 234 9.95 -1.47 4.71
N CYS A 235 10.04 -2.73 5.15
CA CYS A 235 9.25 -3.21 6.29
C CYS A 235 9.65 -2.50 7.59
N TYR A 236 10.94 -2.22 7.77
CA TYR A 236 11.46 -1.50 8.94
C TYR A 236 12.12 -0.18 8.52
N SER A 237 11.86 0.90 9.26
CA SER A 237 12.55 2.17 9.08
C SER A 237 13.98 2.14 9.66
N PHE A 238 14.74 3.21 9.43
CA PHE A 238 16.13 3.32 9.89
C PHE A 238 16.29 3.22 11.41
N ASP A 239 15.25 3.60 12.17
CA ASP A 239 15.15 3.50 13.63
C ASP A 239 14.56 2.16 14.09
N ARG A 240 14.50 1.16 13.20
CA ARG A 240 14.03 -0.21 13.47
C ARG A 240 12.53 -0.34 13.78
N LYS A 241 11.73 0.69 13.53
CA LYS A 241 10.26 0.61 13.65
C LYS A 241 9.65 -0.09 12.44
N LEU A 242 8.73 -1.01 12.69
CA LEU A 242 7.92 -1.62 11.65
C LEU A 242 7.05 -0.54 11.00
N CYS A 243 7.01 -0.52 9.67
CA CYS A 243 6.15 0.37 8.93
C CYS A 243 4.68 -0.04 9.16
N GLN A 244 3.86 0.92 9.61
CA GLN A 244 2.46 0.73 9.96
C GLN A 244 1.59 1.79 9.28
N GLY A 245 0.31 1.46 9.11
CA GLY A 245 -0.72 2.38 8.62
C GLY A 245 -0.61 2.71 7.14
N SER A 246 -1.22 3.83 6.76
CA SER A 246 -1.37 4.22 5.35
C SER A 246 -0.12 4.87 4.76
N GLN A 247 0.20 4.53 3.51
CA GLN A 247 1.40 4.94 2.78
C GLN A 247 1.05 5.27 1.32
N LEU A 248 1.72 6.29 0.76
CA LEU A 248 1.65 6.63 -0.66
C LEU A 248 2.97 6.31 -1.33
N LEU A 249 2.93 5.46 -2.35
CA LEU A 249 4.10 4.92 -3.03
C LEU A 249 4.09 5.29 -4.51
N THR A 250 5.08 6.04 -4.97
CA THR A 250 5.23 6.33 -6.41
C THR A 250 5.57 5.07 -7.19
N LEU A 251 4.90 4.85 -8.31
CA LEU A 251 5.29 3.78 -9.22
C LEU A 251 6.53 4.18 -10.01
N TRP A 252 7.50 3.27 -9.99
CA TRP A 252 8.68 3.27 -10.83
C TRP A 252 8.43 2.50 -12.11
N PRO A 253 9.06 2.92 -13.21
CA PRO A 253 8.94 2.26 -14.51
C PRO A 253 9.59 0.87 -14.49
N ILE A 254 9.12 -0.05 -15.34
CA ILE A 254 9.56 -1.45 -15.36
C ILE A 254 11.01 -1.63 -15.82
N GLU A 255 11.56 -0.65 -16.53
CA GLU A 255 12.94 -0.59 -16.98
C GLU A 255 13.92 -0.46 -15.79
N SER A 256 13.44 0.03 -14.65
CA SER A 256 14.19 0.10 -13.40
C SER A 256 14.12 -1.23 -12.66
N ASP A 257 15.28 -1.79 -12.26
CA ASP A 257 15.33 -3.07 -11.58
C ASP A 257 14.78 -2.98 -10.14
N ARG A 258 13.58 -3.53 -9.94
CA ARG A 258 12.93 -3.62 -8.62
C ARG A 258 13.65 -4.50 -7.61
N ARG A 259 14.60 -5.34 -8.03
CA ARG A 259 15.31 -6.31 -7.15
C ARG A 259 16.51 -5.70 -6.43
N LEU A 260 16.96 -4.53 -6.86
CA LEU A 260 18.19 -3.92 -6.37
C LEU A 260 17.90 -2.69 -5.52
N GLY A 261 18.75 -2.47 -4.52
CA GLY A 261 18.68 -1.32 -3.63
C GLY A 261 17.58 -1.40 -2.57
N ALA A 262 17.56 -0.37 -1.72
CA ALA A 262 16.49 -0.16 -0.75
C ALA A 262 15.19 0.27 -1.45
N ALA A 263 14.06 0.16 -0.75
CA ALA A 263 12.82 0.73 -1.24
C ALA A 263 12.98 2.25 -1.44
N PRO A 264 12.81 2.78 -2.67
CA PRO A 264 12.98 4.20 -2.94
C PRO A 264 11.88 5.00 -2.25
N HIS A 265 12.25 6.15 -1.67
CA HIS A 265 11.27 7.05 -1.09
C HIS A 265 10.44 7.72 -2.20
N SER A 266 9.14 7.92 -1.97
CA SER A 266 8.21 8.50 -2.97
C SER A 266 8.65 9.87 -3.46
N SER A 267 9.25 10.69 -2.59
CA SER A 267 9.77 12.00 -2.96
C SER A 267 11.04 11.98 -3.82
N ASP A 268 11.73 10.84 -3.94
CA ASP A 268 12.93 10.70 -4.76
C ASP A 268 12.60 10.41 -6.24
N HIS A 269 11.33 10.13 -6.55
CA HIS A 269 10.90 9.96 -7.92
C HIS A 269 11.01 11.30 -8.69
N PRO A 270 11.69 11.36 -9.86
CA PRO A 270 11.89 12.61 -10.61
C PRO A 270 10.59 13.35 -10.98
N HIS A 271 9.50 12.58 -11.12
CA HIS A 271 8.17 13.08 -11.44
C HIS A 271 7.18 12.82 -10.30
N SER A 272 7.61 12.95 -9.04
CA SER A 272 6.85 12.58 -7.84
C SER A 272 5.44 13.17 -7.74
N HIS A 273 5.16 14.31 -8.39
CA HIS A 273 3.85 14.95 -8.40
C HIS A 273 2.91 14.50 -9.54
N SER A 274 3.42 13.81 -10.56
CA SER A 274 2.64 13.45 -11.75
C SER A 274 2.71 11.96 -12.12
N CYS A 275 3.62 11.20 -11.52
CA CYS A 275 3.71 9.77 -11.75
C CYS A 275 2.54 9.02 -11.11
N PRO A 276 2.19 7.83 -11.63
CA PRO A 276 1.21 6.96 -10.99
C PRO A 276 1.59 6.67 -9.54
N LEU A 277 0.56 6.53 -8.69
CA LEU A 277 0.73 6.47 -7.25
C LEU A 277 -0.14 5.35 -6.67
N LEU A 278 0.47 4.48 -5.86
CA LEU A 278 -0.24 3.45 -5.13
C LEU A 278 -0.51 3.91 -3.69
N CYS A 279 -1.77 3.85 -3.28
CA CYS A 279 -2.17 4.01 -1.88
C CYS A 279 -2.28 2.63 -1.25
N VAL A 280 -1.50 2.38 -0.21
CA VAL A 280 -1.48 1.10 0.52
C VAL A 280 -1.63 1.33 2.01
N GLU A 281 -2.06 0.30 2.72
CA GLU A 281 -2.28 0.32 4.17
C GLU A 281 -1.68 -0.94 4.79
N LEU A 282 -0.77 -0.74 5.74
CA LEU A 282 -0.10 -1.80 6.51
C LEU A 282 -0.85 -2.03 7.82
N PRO A 283 -0.78 -3.24 8.40
CA PRO A 283 -1.35 -3.52 9.71
C PRO A 283 -0.88 -2.52 10.76
N GLU A 284 -1.80 -2.01 11.57
CA GLU A 284 -1.51 -1.19 12.74
C GLU A 284 -1.56 -2.05 13.99
N TYR A 285 -0.65 -1.79 14.92
CA TYR A 285 -0.55 -2.47 16.21
C TYR A 285 -0.83 -1.47 17.34
N PRO A 286 -1.14 -1.92 18.57
CA PRO A 286 -1.40 -1.05 19.70
C PRO A 286 -0.28 -0.06 20.03
N GLY A 287 0.95 -0.34 19.60
CA GLY A 287 2.03 0.62 19.62
C GLY A 287 3.10 0.39 18.56
N ASP A 288 4.23 1.06 18.73
CA ASP A 288 5.36 1.00 17.80
C ASP A 288 6.05 -0.36 17.90
N VAL A 289 5.96 -1.18 16.85
CA VAL A 289 6.65 -2.47 16.80
C VAL A 289 8.11 -2.27 16.40
N LEU A 290 9.04 -2.61 17.28
CA LEU A 290 10.48 -2.46 17.09
C LEU A 290 11.17 -3.78 16.77
N PHE A 291 12.08 -3.76 15.80
CA PHE A 291 13.03 -4.85 15.61
C PHE A 291 14.01 -4.88 16.78
N PRO A 292 14.23 -6.05 17.40
CA PRO A 292 15.03 -6.16 18.62
C PRO A 292 16.49 -5.75 18.39
N GLU A 293 17.12 -5.20 19.42
CA GLU A 293 18.56 -5.08 19.43
C GLU A 293 19.21 -6.46 19.55
N ILE A 294 20.02 -6.82 18.55
CA ILE A 294 20.73 -8.10 18.52
C ILE A 294 22.09 -7.89 19.20
N ILE A 295 22.20 -8.39 20.43
CA ILE A 295 23.50 -8.53 21.11
C ILE A 295 24.09 -9.88 20.66
N PRO A 296 25.18 -9.89 19.88
CA PRO A 296 25.76 -11.15 19.39
C PRO A 296 26.30 -11.97 20.56
N SER A 297 25.91 -13.25 20.61
CA SER A 297 26.50 -14.20 21.54
C SER A 297 27.91 -14.60 21.10
N ALA A 298 28.71 -15.11 22.04
CA ALA A 298 30.02 -15.65 21.71
C ALA A 298 29.87 -16.79 20.67
N PRO A 299 30.67 -16.79 19.59
CA PRO A 299 30.54 -17.79 18.54
C PRO A 299 30.91 -19.18 19.08
N ARG A 300 30.14 -20.20 18.68
CA ARG A 300 30.53 -21.59 18.91
C ARG A 300 31.59 -21.96 17.87
N LEU A 301 32.83 -22.13 18.32
CA LEU A 301 33.95 -22.53 17.47
C LEU A 301 34.13 -24.05 17.53
N LEU A 302 34.12 -24.71 16.38
CA LEU A 302 34.42 -26.14 16.24
C LEU A 302 35.62 -26.32 15.32
N ASN A 303 36.43 -27.36 15.54
CA ASN A 303 37.62 -27.60 14.73
C ASN A 303 37.25 -28.38 13.47
N PHE A 304 37.61 -27.86 12.30
CA PHE A 304 37.33 -28.49 11.00
C PHE A 304 37.84 -29.94 10.91
N ALA A 305 38.96 -30.25 11.58
CA ALA A 305 39.55 -31.57 11.62
C ALA A 305 38.70 -32.63 12.35
N ASP A 306 37.72 -32.21 13.16
CA ASP A 306 36.82 -33.13 13.88
C ASP A 306 35.72 -33.72 12.98
N LEU A 307 35.57 -33.21 11.75
CA LEU A 307 34.67 -33.76 10.74
C LEU A 307 35.27 -35.00 10.07
N ASP A 308 34.43 -35.88 9.54
CA ASP A 308 34.90 -36.99 8.72
C ASP A 308 35.48 -36.48 7.38
N VAL A 309 36.38 -37.27 6.79
CA VAL A 309 37.14 -36.88 5.59
C VAL A 309 36.24 -36.54 4.40
N ASN A 310 35.09 -37.21 4.26
CA ASN A 310 34.17 -36.95 3.15
C ASN A 310 33.48 -35.59 3.32
N THR A 311 32.98 -35.29 4.52
CA THR A 311 32.39 -33.99 4.84
C THR A 311 33.42 -32.86 4.70
N GLN A 312 34.66 -33.09 5.14
CA GLN A 312 35.73 -32.11 4.97
C GLN A 312 35.98 -31.79 3.48
N GLN A 313 36.09 -32.83 2.64
CA GLN A 313 36.29 -32.64 1.20
C GLN A 313 35.10 -31.94 0.56
N GLN A 314 33.87 -32.36 0.89
CA GLN A 314 32.65 -31.75 0.38
C GLN A 314 32.58 -30.25 0.71
N LEU A 315 32.88 -29.87 1.96
CA LEU A 315 32.88 -28.46 2.36
C LEU A 315 33.96 -27.65 1.64
N LYS A 316 35.17 -28.20 1.48
CA LYS A 316 36.23 -27.55 0.69
C LYS A 316 35.81 -27.33 -0.75
N ASP A 317 35.27 -28.36 -1.39
CA ASP A 317 34.80 -28.28 -2.78
C ASP A 317 33.70 -27.22 -2.93
N ILE A 318 32.75 -27.14 -1.99
CA ILE A 318 31.69 -26.11 -1.99
C ILE A 318 32.30 -24.72 -1.81
N VAL A 319 33.25 -24.58 -0.87
CA VAL A 319 33.86 -23.31 -0.49
C VAL A 319 34.82 -22.78 -1.58
N GLU A 320 35.47 -23.64 -2.36
CA GLU A 320 36.36 -23.24 -3.46
C GLU A 320 35.61 -22.79 -4.73
N ARG A 321 34.34 -23.20 -4.92
CA ARG A 321 33.53 -22.78 -6.08
C ARG A 321 33.37 -21.26 -6.14
N ASP A 322 33.23 -20.73 -7.34
CA ASP A 322 32.83 -19.34 -7.52
C ASP A 322 31.36 -19.12 -7.07
N ILE A 323 30.99 -17.86 -6.83
CA ILE A 323 29.68 -17.49 -6.30
C ILE A 323 28.53 -17.79 -7.28
N PHE A 324 28.77 -17.76 -8.59
CA PHE A 324 27.73 -18.02 -9.58
C PHE A 324 27.41 -19.51 -9.67
N THR A 325 28.45 -20.36 -9.61
CA THR A 325 28.29 -21.81 -9.52
C THR A 325 27.59 -22.20 -8.23
N PHE A 326 28.01 -21.64 -7.07
CA PHE A 326 27.34 -21.90 -5.79
C PHE A 326 25.87 -21.45 -5.76
N ASN A 327 25.52 -20.33 -6.42
CA ASN A 327 24.13 -19.90 -6.51
C ASN A 327 23.24 -20.87 -7.31
N ARG A 328 23.82 -21.80 -8.06
CA ARG A 328 23.12 -22.89 -8.77
C ARG A 328 23.24 -24.25 -8.06
N SER A 329 23.96 -24.32 -6.95
CA SER A 329 24.04 -25.52 -6.11
C SER A 329 22.69 -25.94 -5.58
N SER A 330 22.57 -27.24 -5.27
CA SER A 330 21.34 -27.83 -4.74
C SER A 330 21.06 -27.35 -3.31
N VAL A 331 19.81 -27.52 -2.85
CA VAL A 331 19.41 -27.14 -1.49
C VAL A 331 20.18 -27.94 -0.46
N GLU A 332 20.45 -29.21 -0.73
CA GLU A 332 21.17 -30.12 0.17
C GLU A 332 22.62 -29.67 0.40
N GLU A 333 23.32 -29.19 -0.64
CA GLU A 333 24.69 -28.66 -0.47
C GLU A 333 24.70 -27.41 0.42
N ARG A 334 23.68 -26.56 0.29
CA ARG A 334 23.53 -25.37 1.13
C ARG A 334 23.18 -25.73 2.56
N GLU A 335 22.30 -26.70 2.76
CA GLU A 335 21.96 -27.23 4.08
C GLU A 335 23.21 -27.76 4.80
N VAL A 336 24.03 -28.57 4.11
CA VAL A 336 25.30 -29.06 4.68
C VAL A 336 26.22 -27.91 5.07
N LEU A 337 26.37 -26.89 4.21
CA LEU A 337 27.18 -25.72 4.53
C LEU A 337 26.66 -24.97 5.76
N TRP A 338 25.34 -24.76 5.86
CA TRP A 338 24.70 -24.10 6.99
C TRP A 338 24.84 -24.91 8.28
N GLU A 339 24.61 -26.22 8.24
CA GLU A 339 24.76 -27.11 9.39
C GLU A 339 26.19 -27.10 9.94
N LYS A 340 27.19 -27.12 9.06
CA LYS A 340 28.60 -27.18 9.42
C LYS A 340 29.27 -25.80 9.57
N ARG A 341 28.52 -24.69 9.54
CA ARG A 341 29.04 -23.31 9.64
C ARG A 341 30.03 -23.05 10.79
N HIS A 342 29.83 -23.70 11.94
CA HIS A 342 30.69 -23.55 13.12
C HIS A 342 32.10 -24.12 12.94
N TYR A 343 32.29 -25.02 11.97
CA TYR A 343 33.60 -25.58 11.59
C TYR A 343 34.37 -24.67 10.61
N LEU A 344 33.69 -23.69 10.01
CA LEU A 344 34.23 -22.86 8.92
C LEU A 344 34.73 -21.49 9.41
N HIS A 345 34.78 -21.25 10.72
CA HIS A 345 35.31 -19.99 11.27
C HIS A 345 36.80 -19.75 10.91
N GLY A 346 37.56 -20.82 10.68
CA GLY A 346 38.95 -20.74 10.21
C GLY A 346 39.08 -20.41 8.72
N GLU A 347 37.98 -20.39 7.96
CA GLU A 347 37.95 -20.17 6.51
C GLU A 347 37.12 -18.93 6.15
N PRO A 348 37.70 -17.71 6.22
CA PRO A 348 36.95 -16.46 6.02
C PRO A 348 36.24 -16.36 4.67
N HIS A 349 36.79 -17.00 3.63
CA HIS A 349 36.23 -17.01 2.28
C HIS A 349 34.95 -17.85 2.15
N ALA A 350 34.62 -18.68 3.15
CA ALA A 350 33.36 -19.41 3.22
C ALA A 350 32.17 -18.52 3.64
N LEU A 351 32.41 -17.37 4.28
CA LEU A 351 31.37 -16.54 4.89
C LEU A 351 30.27 -16.13 3.89
N ALA A 352 30.65 -15.65 2.71
CA ALA A 352 29.68 -15.22 1.70
C ALA A 352 28.75 -16.36 1.27
N LYS A 353 29.27 -17.58 1.17
CA LYS A 353 28.46 -18.77 0.84
C LYS A 353 27.61 -19.22 2.00
N VAL A 354 28.12 -19.15 3.24
CA VAL A 354 27.36 -19.46 4.46
C VAL A 354 26.17 -18.52 4.64
N LEU A 355 26.30 -17.24 4.28
CA LEU A 355 25.20 -16.27 4.31
C LEU A 355 24.16 -16.48 3.20
N LEU A 356 24.54 -17.14 2.11
CA LEU A 356 23.66 -17.45 0.98
C LEU A 356 23.03 -18.84 1.06
N ALA A 357 23.56 -19.70 1.92
CA ALA A 357 23.10 -21.05 2.18
C ALA A 357 21.60 -21.07 2.52
#